data_AF-A0A661D2K9-F1
#
_entry.id   AF-A0A661D2K9-F1
#
_cell.length_a   1.000
_cell.length_b   1.000
_cell.length_c   1.000
_cell.angle_alpha   90.00
_cell.angle_beta   90.00
_cell.angle_gamma   90.00
#
_symmetry.space_group_name_H-M   'P 1'
#
loop_
_entity.id
_entity.type
_entity.pdbx_description
1 polymer ?
#
loop_
_entity_poly.entity_id
_entity_poly.type
_entity_poly.pdbx_seq_one_letter_code
_entity_poly.pdbx_strand_id
1 'polypeptide(L)'
;MHKVKRQFITDTTGYPIAIILPLEEYKLVEPILEQRIQAKSCDTDKLKQMEQAPYDARFMADLHEVMSDFAKVDAQWWEAMK
;
A
#
# COMPACT_ATOMS: atom_id res chain seq x y z
N MET A 1 2.37 41.91 -11.34
CA MET A 1 2.46 40.43 -11.28
C MET A 1 1.16 39.90 -10.68
N HIS A 2 0.41 39.08 -11.43
CA HIS A 2 -0.75 38.39 -10.87
C HIS A 2 -0.25 37.22 -10.02
N LYS A 3 -0.51 37.25 -8.71
CA LYS A 3 -0.21 36.10 -7.83
C LYS A 3 -1.23 35.00 -8.11
N VAL A 4 -0.75 33.80 -8.39
CA VAL A 4 -1.60 32.60 -8.46
C VAL A 4 -2.25 32.43 -7.09
N LYS A 5 -3.57 32.20 -7.07
CA LYS A 5 -4.31 31.84 -5.84
C LYS A 5 -4.41 30.32 -5.77
N ARG A 6 -4.64 29.78 -4.56
CA ARG A 6 -4.95 28.36 -4.37
C ARG A 6 -6.13 27.94 -5.26
N GLN A 7 -6.02 26.78 -5.91
CA GLN A 7 -7.07 26.23 -6.77
C GLN A 7 -7.31 24.77 -6.44
N PHE A 8 -8.57 24.36 -6.32
CA PHE A 8 -8.94 22.97 -6.15
C PHE A 8 -9.28 22.36 -7.50
N ILE A 9 -8.81 21.14 -7.74
CA ILE A 9 -9.16 20.32 -8.88
C ILE A 9 -10.13 19.27 -8.37
N THR A 10 -11.32 19.20 -8.98
CA THR A 10 -12.38 18.26 -8.61
C THR A 10 -12.58 17.19 -9.69
N ASP A 11 -13.09 16.03 -9.30
CA ASP A 11 -13.54 14.99 -10.22
C ASP A 11 -14.89 15.32 -10.89
N THR A 12 -15.39 14.40 -11.72
CA THR A 12 -16.67 14.54 -12.44
C THR A 12 -17.90 14.57 -11.53
N THR A 13 -17.76 14.16 -10.27
CA THR A 13 -18.80 14.19 -9.24
C THR A 13 -18.66 15.40 -8.29
N GLY A 14 -17.62 16.22 -8.48
CA GLY A 14 -17.34 17.42 -7.70
C GLY A 14 -16.46 17.19 -6.46
N TYR A 15 -15.93 15.98 -6.25
CA TYR A 15 -15.02 15.75 -5.11
C TYR A 15 -13.62 16.32 -5.39
N PRO A 16 -13.00 17.03 -4.43
CA PRO A 16 -11.65 17.56 -4.59
C PRO A 16 -10.62 16.43 -4.60
N ILE A 17 -9.88 16.31 -5.70
CA ILE A 17 -8.85 15.28 -5.90
C ILE A 17 -7.43 15.84 -5.84
N ALA A 18 -7.26 17.14 -6.09
CA ALA A 18 -5.96 17.80 -6.02
C ALA A 18 -6.11 19.29 -5.70
N ILE A 19 -5.00 19.91 -5.30
CA ILE A 19 -4.90 21.35 -5.05
C ILE A 19 -3.63 21.90 -5.69
N ILE A 20 -3.75 23.03 -6.38
CA ILE A 20 -2.62 23.84 -6.84
C ILE A 20 -2.38 24.92 -5.80
N LEU A 21 -1.19 24.91 -5.20
CA LEU A 21 -0.78 25.90 -4.20
C LEU A 21 0.17 26.93 -4.82
N PRO A 22 0.08 28.21 -4.41
CA PRO A 22 1.16 29.17 -4.63
C PRO A 22 2.45 28.67 -3.99
N LEU A 23 3.60 29.05 -4.57
CA LEU A 23 4.90 28.55 -4.11
C LEU A 23 5.16 28.87 -2.64
N GLU A 24 4.72 30.04 -2.16
CA GLU A 24 4.88 30.42 -0.76
C GLU A 24 4.09 29.50 0.19
N GLU A 25 2.88 29.06 -0.22
CA GLU A 25 2.05 28.14 0.56
C GLU A 25 2.57 26.70 0.45
N TYR A 26 3.07 26.29 -0.71
CA TYR A 26 3.64 24.95 -0.91
C TYR A 26 4.83 24.70 0.02
N LYS A 27 5.74 25.68 0.18
CA LYS A 27 6.90 25.57 1.09
C LYS A 27 6.53 25.28 2.54
N LEU A 28 5.32 25.64 2.97
CA LEU A 28 4.85 25.36 4.33
C LEU A 28 4.42 23.91 4.51
N VAL A 29 3.96 23.26 3.44
CA VAL A 29 3.43 21.88 3.48
C VAL A 29 4.39 20.85 2.90
N GLU A 30 5.37 21.26 2.11
CA GLU A 30 6.39 20.41 1.48
C GLU A 30 7.04 19.43 2.46
N PRO A 31 7.52 19.84 3.67
CA PRO A 31 8.14 18.90 4.59
C PRO A 31 7.18 17.79 5.08
N ILE A 32 5.89 18.11 5.23
CA ILE A 32 4.85 17.17 5.67
C ILE A 32 4.54 16.17 4.55
N LEU A 33 4.50 16.66 3.30
CA LEU A 33 4.29 15.83 2.12
C LEU A 33 5.45 14.85 1.91
N GLU A 34 6.69 15.33 2.03
CA GLU A 34 7.88 14.49 1.92
C GLU A 34 7.93 13.40 3.00
N GLN A 35 7.64 13.73 4.25
CA GLN A 35 7.55 12.75 5.34
C GLN A 35 6.49 11.67 5.07
N ARG A 36 5.33 12.05 4.53
CA ARG A 36 4.27 11.08 4.17
C ARG A 36 4.68 10.18 2.99
N ILE A 37 5.41 10.70 2.02
CA ILE A 37 5.92 9.92 0.89
C ILE A 37 6.99 8.95 1.38
N GLN A 38 7.88 9.38 2.26
CA GLN A 38 8.87 8.51 2.90
C GLN A 38 8.22 7.44 3.79
N ALA A 39 7.13 7.75 4.50
CA ALA A 39 6.40 6.75 5.27
C ALA A 39 5.81 5.62 4.39
N LYS A 40 5.52 5.90 3.10
CA LYS A 40 5.13 4.86 2.13
C LYS A 40 6.29 3.98 1.66
N SER A 41 7.55 4.35 1.93
CA SER A 41 8.71 3.46 1.68
C SER A 41 8.70 2.21 2.57
N CYS A 42 7.83 2.16 3.59
CA CYS A 42 7.56 0.92 4.32
C CYS A 42 7.12 -0.23 3.40
N ASP A 43 6.46 0.07 2.28
CA ASP A 43 6.04 -0.96 1.32
C ASP A 43 7.24 -1.55 0.54
N THR A 44 8.28 -0.75 0.26
CA THR A 44 9.52 -1.29 -0.33
C THR A 44 10.26 -2.22 0.63
N ASP A 45 10.17 -2.01 1.94
CA ASP A 45 10.77 -2.90 2.92
C ASP A 45 9.99 -4.22 3.05
N LYS A 46 8.66 -4.17 2.95
CA LYS A 46 7.82 -5.37 2.89
C LYS A 46 8.08 -6.21 1.63
N LEU A 47 8.26 -5.55 0.48
CA LEU A 47 8.60 -6.26 -0.76
C LEU A 47 9.94 -6.99 -0.64
N LYS A 48 10.95 -6.35 -0.06
CA LYS A 48 12.24 -6.99 0.22
C LYS A 48 12.09 -8.16 1.21
N GLN A 49 11.28 -8.01 2.25
CA GLN A 49 11.01 -9.11 3.18
C GLN A 49 10.31 -10.28 2.48
N MET A 50 9.36 -10.02 1.59
CA MET A 50 8.70 -11.06 0.78
C MET A 50 9.66 -11.75 -0.18
N GLU A 51 10.58 -11.01 -0.83
CA GLU A 51 11.63 -11.60 -1.67
C GLU A 51 12.57 -12.52 -0.89
N GLN A 52 12.83 -12.21 0.38
CA GLN A 52 13.69 -13.03 1.25
C GLN A 52 12.97 -14.22 1.89
N ALA A 53 11.63 -14.19 1.96
CA ALA A 53 10.84 -15.19 2.66
C ALA A 53 11.10 -16.65 2.23
N PRO A 54 11.30 -16.98 0.93
CA PRO A 54 11.63 -18.34 0.51
C PRO A 54 12.99 -18.86 1.01
N TYR A 55 13.88 -17.96 1.41
CA TYR A 55 15.20 -18.30 1.95
C TYR A 55 15.21 -18.43 3.48
N ASP A 56 14.12 -18.06 4.16
CA ASP A 56 13.95 -18.27 5.59
C ASP A 56 13.34 -19.66 5.85
N ALA A 57 14.14 -20.54 6.48
CA ALA A 57 13.73 -21.91 6.80
C ALA A 57 12.51 -21.98 7.74
N ARG A 58 12.34 -21.00 8.64
CA ARG A 58 11.17 -20.97 9.54
C ARG A 58 9.91 -20.59 8.77
N PHE A 59 10.02 -19.58 7.93
CA PHE A 59 8.91 -19.18 7.04
C PHE A 59 8.44 -20.34 6.17
N MET A 60 9.38 -21.10 5.56
CA MET A 60 9.04 -22.24 4.72
C MET A 60 8.43 -23.41 5.49
N ALA A 61 8.85 -23.64 6.74
CA ALA A 61 8.24 -24.66 7.60
C ALA A 61 6.79 -24.29 7.94
N ASP A 62 6.56 -23.04 8.38
CA ASP A 62 5.23 -22.53 8.70
C ASP A 62 4.32 -22.54 7.47
N LEU A 63 4.84 -22.12 6.30
CA LEU A 63 4.10 -22.15 5.03
C LEU A 63 3.68 -23.57 4.65
N HIS A 64 4.57 -24.55 4.83
CA HIS A 64 4.27 -25.94 4.53
C HIS A 64 3.19 -26.50 5.46
N GLU A 65 3.23 -26.18 6.75
CA GLU A 65 2.20 -26.56 7.72
C GLU A 65 0.83 -26.00 7.32
N VAL A 66 0.76 -24.69 7.08
CA VAL A 66 -0.48 -24.02 6.66
C VAL A 66 -1.03 -24.62 5.36
N MET A 67 -0.15 -24.91 4.40
CA MET A 67 -0.57 -25.51 3.14
C MET A 67 -1.05 -26.95 3.29
N SER A 68 -0.46 -27.71 4.20
CA SER A 68 -0.94 -29.05 4.56
C SER A 68 -2.33 -29.01 5.19
N ASP A 69 -2.56 -28.06 6.10
CA ASP A 69 -3.86 -27.89 6.75
C ASP A 69 -4.94 -27.41 5.77
N PHE A 70 -4.58 -26.48 4.88
CA PHE A 70 -5.47 -26.05 3.81
C PHE A 70 -5.87 -27.22 2.91
N ALA A 71 -4.92 -28.07 2.50
CA ALA A 71 -5.22 -29.23 1.67
C ALA A 71 -6.18 -30.23 2.33
N LYS A 72 -6.10 -30.40 3.65
CA LYS A 72 -7.05 -31.25 4.40
C LYS A 72 -8.47 -30.66 4.38
N VAL A 73 -8.59 -29.34 4.54
CA VAL A 73 -9.88 -28.65 4.51
C VAL A 73 -10.46 -28.63 3.09
N ASP A 74 -9.65 -28.32 2.08
CA ASP A 74 -10.06 -28.31 0.68
C ASP A 74 -10.63 -29.67 0.24
N ALA A 75 -9.96 -30.76 0.63
CA ALA A 75 -10.45 -32.12 0.41
C ALA A 75 -11.80 -32.40 1.09
N GLN A 76 -12.03 -31.89 2.31
CA GLN A 76 -13.32 -32.02 3.00
C GLN A 76 -14.43 -31.24 2.30
N TRP A 77 -14.13 -30.05 1.78
CA TRP A 77 -15.08 -29.24 1.02
C TRP A 77 -15.49 -29.92 -0.29
N TRP A 78 -14.53 -30.53 -0.99
CA TRP A 78 -14.80 -31.21 -2.26
C TRP A 78 -15.63 -32.50 -2.08
N GLU A 79 -15.35 -33.29 -1.03
CA GLU A 79 -16.12 -34.52 -0.76
C GLU A 79 -17.50 -34.24 -0.15
N ALA A 80 -17.70 -33.14 0.59
CA ALA A 80 -19.01 -32.74 1.10
C ALA A 80 -19.98 -32.23 0.02
N MET A 81 -19.48 -31.90 -1.18
CA MET A 81 -20.29 -31.47 -2.33
C MET A 81 -20.66 -32.62 -3.28
N LYS A 82 -20.27 -33.87 -2.97
CA LYS A 82 -20.67 -35.08 -3.69
C LYS A 82 -21.89 -35.74 -3.05
#